data_AF-A0A135UI33-F1
#
_entry.id   AF-A0A135UI33-F1
#
_cell.length_a   1.000
_cell.length_b   1.000
_cell.length_c   1.000
_cell.angle_alpha   90.00
_cell.angle_beta   90.00
_cell.angle_gamma   90.00
#
_symmetry.space_group_name_H-M   'P 1'
#
loop_
_entity.id
_entity.type
_entity.pdbx_description
1 polymer ?
#
loop_
_entity_poly.entity_id
_entity_poly.type
_entity_poly.pdbx_seq_one_letter_code
_entity_poly.pdbx_strand_id
1 'polypeptide(L)'
;MEKDGGWLAEGAYDDFVRSLCSSDPRLRQRDPKAQIQRIPFTDDGVRVVKLSLGDNGTFTRTAQFEEPADLDTHLRNTTASQQGQQQQNIYILEGLGTGFAGVFGHHFSLHPSVFVEHERVVVHNVNWTGESDGAQLPSVVRSRDYVEMKYYEVVTFDTRPTSFRWVCAATGRHIGVSREFRWDNSPDDEFDRFLNVGVVRRKCGVWSRRTGGGGWDCLVLCDPPVRSVRTGDDYKIEHPVKTWPYQGGYLDFVPEESQINIAGKKGNEHHQYGPPRTSMLEDLAFYLETHAGLVNTAEPESVVNVFVSKIVTSHLLKQTEHLRATLSAVQRGLTRKQDLAKLPMTKVEALWSDMQGWERRTGEYLEDVEGIMLQLGIPLSPTQPPATGSTAPPIGIPPQPGSGLGPKTGPERSNVIAWSDSSADFQFLHLRFRELRHRTEMLNAAVTGLAGITGNRQAYKEQQRSIREAKSTKAVTLLGLVFIPLAYTASVFSIEKPFGPGGELFWVYFVTSAPLILVVMVGYYVLDFGYNDDGRAWSVDTFAKSVGERVPGLKRRDLGRLVG
;
A
#
# COMPACT_ATOMS: atom_id res chain seq x y z
N MET A 1 -14.18 34.56 -2.81
CA MET A 1 -13.02 33.90 -3.42
C MET A 1 -11.88 34.03 -2.44
N GLU A 2 -11.38 32.91 -1.91
CA GLU A 2 -10.09 32.90 -1.21
C GLU A 2 -9.06 33.63 -2.08
N LYS A 3 -8.21 34.44 -1.47
CA LYS A 3 -7.11 35.07 -2.20
C LYS A 3 -6.14 33.95 -2.60
N ASP A 4 -5.87 33.78 -3.90
CA ASP A 4 -4.89 32.82 -4.42
C ASP A 4 -3.62 32.81 -3.55
N GLY A 5 -3.15 31.63 -3.12
CA GLY A 5 -1.94 31.52 -2.30
C GLY A 5 -2.11 31.73 -0.78
N GLY A 6 -3.20 32.35 -0.34
CA GLY A 6 -3.42 32.74 1.06
C GLY A 6 -3.72 31.61 2.05
N TRP A 7 -3.59 30.35 1.63
CA TRP A 7 -3.82 29.18 2.48
C TRP A 7 -2.54 28.65 3.14
N LEU A 8 -1.36 28.97 2.58
CA LEU A 8 -0.09 28.33 2.97
C LEU A 8 0.56 28.99 4.18
N ALA A 9 0.47 30.32 4.28
CA ALA A 9 1.20 31.09 5.27
C ALA A 9 0.48 32.37 5.65
N GLU A 10 0.76 32.85 6.86
CA GLU A 10 0.29 34.12 7.38
C GLU A 10 1.42 35.17 7.43
N GLY A 11 1.03 36.44 7.55
CA GLY A 11 1.96 37.56 7.75
C GLY A 11 2.75 37.97 6.50
N ALA A 12 3.98 38.47 6.70
CA ALA A 12 4.80 39.09 5.66
C ALA A 12 5.26 38.13 4.54
N TYR A 13 5.12 36.82 4.75
CA TYR A 13 5.45 35.81 3.75
C TYR A 13 4.33 35.57 2.73
N ASP A 14 3.08 35.91 3.06
CA ASP A 14 1.89 35.71 2.20
C ASP A 14 2.02 36.45 0.85
N ASP A 15 2.49 37.70 0.87
CA ASP A 15 2.70 38.47 -0.37
C ASP A 15 3.77 37.85 -1.28
N PHE A 16 4.81 37.26 -0.69
CA PHE A 16 5.84 36.53 -1.44
C PHE A 16 5.27 35.24 -2.06
N VAL A 17 4.50 34.46 -1.29
CA VAL A 17 3.80 33.26 -1.79
C VAL A 17 2.90 33.60 -2.98
N ARG A 18 2.14 34.70 -2.87
CA ARG A 18 1.25 35.19 -3.93
C ARG A 18 1.99 35.53 -5.21
N SER A 19 3.14 36.20 -5.08
CA SER A 19 3.95 36.58 -6.24
C SER A 19 4.40 35.37 -7.07
N LEU A 20 4.54 34.20 -6.43
CA LEU A 20 5.00 32.95 -7.05
C LEU A 20 3.88 32.05 -7.56
N CYS A 21 2.60 32.37 -7.32
CA CYS A 21 1.44 31.55 -7.77
C CYS A 21 1.31 31.42 -9.30
N SER A 22 1.96 32.31 -10.05
CA SER A 22 2.03 32.23 -11.52
C SER A 22 3.08 31.21 -11.98
N SER A 23 4.21 31.14 -11.28
CA SER A 23 5.32 30.23 -11.56
C SER A 23 5.09 28.83 -11.00
N ASP A 24 4.50 28.71 -9.81
CA ASP A 24 4.12 27.44 -9.19
C ASP A 24 2.59 27.40 -8.96
N PRO A 25 1.82 26.80 -9.89
CA PRO A 25 0.37 26.69 -9.78
C PRO A 25 -0.10 25.96 -8.53
N ARG A 26 0.75 25.12 -7.92
CA ARG A 26 0.43 24.36 -6.69
C ARG A 26 0.19 25.26 -5.49
N LEU A 27 0.64 26.52 -5.55
CA LEU A 27 0.43 27.52 -4.51
C LEU A 27 -0.99 28.08 -4.52
N ARG A 28 -1.72 28.03 -5.62
CA ARG A 28 -3.03 28.71 -5.73
C ARG A 28 -4.06 28.13 -4.77
N GLN A 29 -4.07 26.81 -4.64
CA GLN A 29 -5.01 26.09 -3.81
C GLN A 29 -4.29 24.99 -3.01
N ARG A 30 -4.74 24.78 -1.78
CA ARG A 30 -4.34 23.65 -0.96
C ARG A 30 -4.74 22.33 -1.62
N ASP A 31 -4.00 21.26 -1.33
CA ASP A 31 -4.32 19.91 -1.80
C ASP A 31 -5.81 19.57 -1.58
N PRO A 32 -6.60 19.35 -2.65
CA PRO A 32 -8.01 19.01 -2.54
C PRO A 32 -8.25 17.73 -1.72
N LYS A 33 -7.29 16.81 -1.70
CA LYS A 33 -7.39 15.57 -0.93
C LYS A 33 -7.31 15.83 0.58
N ALA A 34 -6.49 16.78 1.01
CA ALA A 34 -6.45 17.20 2.41
C ALA A 34 -7.80 17.78 2.86
N GLN A 35 -8.47 18.53 1.96
CA GLN A 35 -9.82 19.05 2.20
C GLN A 35 -10.88 17.92 2.29
N ILE A 36 -10.85 16.94 1.38
CA ILE A 36 -11.73 15.75 1.41
C ILE A 36 -11.52 14.97 2.72
N GLN A 37 -10.27 14.84 3.16
CA GLN A 37 -9.89 14.17 4.42
C GLN A 37 -10.12 15.05 5.67
N ARG A 38 -10.63 16.27 5.47
CA ARG A 38 -10.97 17.27 6.50
C ARG A 38 -9.77 17.72 7.35
N ILE A 39 -8.55 17.53 6.86
CA ILE A 39 -7.32 17.74 7.65
C ILE A 39 -7.18 19.24 7.94
N PRO A 40 -7.14 19.66 9.22
CA PRO A 40 -6.89 21.06 9.54
C PRO A 40 -5.48 21.45 9.07
N PHE A 41 -5.28 22.70 8.70
CA PHE A 41 -3.96 23.27 8.47
C PHE A 41 -3.81 24.44 9.43
N THR A 42 -3.54 24.08 10.68
CA THR A 42 -3.42 25.00 11.82
C THR A 42 -2.08 24.75 12.50
N ASP A 43 -1.67 25.67 13.36
CA ASP A 43 -0.45 25.52 14.16
C ASP A 43 -0.63 24.56 15.36
N ASP A 44 -1.83 23.96 15.51
CA ASP A 44 -2.17 23.07 16.63
C ASP A 44 -1.28 21.82 16.66
N GLY A 45 -0.56 21.64 17.76
CA GLY A 45 0.30 20.47 17.97
C GLY A 45 1.60 20.48 17.16
N VAL A 46 1.92 21.60 16.50
CA VAL A 46 3.22 21.83 15.87
C VAL A 46 4.26 22.11 16.96
N ARG A 47 5.46 21.55 16.80
CA ARG A 47 6.57 21.75 17.76
C ARG A 47 7.86 22.07 17.03
N VAL A 48 8.59 23.06 17.52
CA VAL A 48 9.93 23.41 17.03
C VAL A 48 10.94 23.22 18.14
N VAL A 49 12.00 22.47 17.87
CA VAL A 49 13.16 22.34 18.78
C VAL A 49 14.39 22.94 18.13
N LYS A 50 15.04 23.86 18.83
CA LYS A 50 16.33 24.44 18.44
C LYS A 50 17.46 23.69 19.14
N LEU A 51 18.41 23.21 18.35
CA LEU A 51 19.69 22.69 18.83
C LEU A 51 20.81 23.62 18.37
N SER A 52 21.76 23.89 19.27
CA SER A 52 22.97 24.65 18.95
C SER A 52 24.20 23.84 19.32
N LEU A 53 25.26 23.95 18.51
CA LEU A 53 26.54 23.33 18.81
C LEU A 53 27.22 24.06 19.98
N GLY A 54 27.51 23.34 21.06
CA GLY A 54 28.26 23.86 22.19
C GLY A 54 29.77 23.79 21.98
N ASP A 55 30.53 24.47 22.84
CA ASP A 55 32.01 24.48 22.82
C ASP A 55 32.63 23.08 22.99
N ASN A 56 31.87 22.15 23.57
CA ASN A 56 32.24 20.75 23.76
C ASN A 56 32.08 19.89 22.47
N GLY A 57 31.64 20.48 21.36
CA GLY A 57 31.44 19.81 20.09
C GLY A 57 30.18 18.93 20.02
N THR A 58 29.25 19.06 20.96
CA THR A 58 27.95 18.35 20.94
C THR A 58 26.80 19.33 20.77
N PHE A 59 25.73 18.89 20.10
CA PHE A 59 24.51 19.68 20.05
C PHE A 59 23.72 19.56 21.36
N THR A 60 23.13 20.66 21.79
CA THR A 60 22.25 20.69 22.96
C THR A 60 20.96 21.44 22.63
N ARG A 61 19.84 21.00 23.21
CA ARG A 61 18.55 21.71 23.06
C ARG A 61 18.63 23.06 23.76
N THR A 62 18.56 24.15 23.00
CA THR A 62 18.66 25.51 23.54
C THR A 62 17.30 26.19 23.66
N ALA A 63 16.32 25.80 22.86
CA ALA A 63 14.96 26.32 22.96
C ALA A 63 13.93 25.34 22.36
N GLN A 64 12.67 25.48 22.79
CA GLN A 64 11.50 24.82 22.21
C GLN A 64 10.40 25.85 22.02
N PHE A 65 9.67 25.78 20.91
CA PHE A 65 8.58 26.68 20.58
C PHE A 65 7.35 25.87 20.16
N GLU A 66 6.20 26.23 20.72
CA GLU A 66 4.89 25.66 20.37
C GLU A 66 3.97 26.72 19.75
N GLU A 67 4.34 28.00 19.86
CA GLU A 67 3.61 29.14 19.31
C GLU A 67 4.46 29.90 18.26
N PRO A 68 3.88 30.28 17.11
CA PRO A 68 4.61 31.00 16.05
C PRO A 68 5.16 32.37 16.51
N ALA A 69 4.45 33.08 17.39
CA ALA A 69 4.85 34.42 17.85
C ALA A 69 6.14 34.41 18.68
N ASP A 70 6.31 33.37 19.50
CA ASP A 70 7.51 33.19 20.32
C ASP A 70 8.72 32.88 19.45
N LEU A 71 8.52 32.05 18.41
CA LEU A 71 9.54 31.75 17.43
C LEU A 71 9.98 32.99 16.64
N ASP A 72 9.03 33.81 16.16
CA ASP A 72 9.35 35.04 15.42
C ASP A 72 10.15 36.03 16.29
N THR A 73 9.74 36.21 17.54
CA THR A 73 10.45 37.05 18.51
C THR A 73 11.89 36.54 18.73
N HIS A 74 12.05 35.22 18.90
CA HIS A 74 13.35 34.60 19.05
C HIS A 74 14.25 34.79 17.82
N LEU A 75 13.71 34.58 16.63
CA LEU A 75 14.47 34.70 15.38
C LEU A 75 14.92 36.15 15.14
N ARG A 76 14.06 37.14 15.41
CA ARG A 76 14.42 38.57 15.32
C ARG A 76 15.52 38.94 16.30
N ASN A 77 15.42 38.49 17.55
CA ASN A 77 16.43 38.74 18.58
C ASN A 77 17.75 38.05 18.25
N THR A 78 17.68 36.86 17.65
CA THR A 78 18.84 36.09 17.23
C THR A 78 19.58 36.81 16.09
N THR A 79 18.88 37.31 15.07
CA THR A 79 19.50 38.11 13.99
C THR A 79 20.19 39.36 14.50
N ALA A 80 19.60 40.04 15.49
CA ALA A 80 20.19 41.22 16.11
C ALA A 80 21.45 40.88 16.93
N SER A 81 21.50 39.70 17.57
CA SER A 81 22.58 39.29 18.47
C SER A 81 23.73 38.55 17.76
N GLN A 82 23.48 37.93 16.60
CA GLN A 82 24.45 37.07 15.90
C GLN A 82 25.35 37.81 14.89
N GLN A 83 25.32 39.15 14.82
CA GLN A 83 26.26 39.90 13.97
C GLN A 83 27.72 39.65 14.45
N GLY A 84 28.38 38.66 13.84
CA GLY A 84 29.81 38.34 14.05
C GLY A 84 30.13 37.04 14.81
N GLN A 85 29.14 36.25 15.24
CA GLN A 85 29.40 34.96 15.92
C GLN A 85 29.23 33.76 14.99
N GLN A 86 30.19 32.83 15.03
CA GLN A 86 30.12 31.55 14.35
C GLN A 86 29.23 30.60 15.16
N GLN A 87 27.94 30.55 14.85
CA GLN A 87 27.00 29.60 15.47
C GLN A 87 26.49 28.58 14.44
N GLN A 88 26.41 27.32 14.86
CA GLN A 88 25.75 26.24 14.12
C GLN A 88 24.41 25.93 14.79
N ASN A 89 23.30 26.24 14.11
CA ASN A 89 21.95 26.03 14.63
C ASN A 89 21.17 25.04 13.77
N ILE A 90 20.44 24.14 14.43
CA ILE A 90 19.49 23.23 13.80
C ILE A 90 18.12 23.51 14.38
N TYR A 91 17.14 23.78 13.52
CA TYR A 91 15.74 23.91 13.86
C TYR A 91 15.01 22.68 13.35
N ILE A 92 14.46 21.87 14.24
CA ILE A 92 13.63 20.71 13.88
C ILE A 92 12.17 21.09 14.11
N LEU A 93 11.41 21.21 13.02
CA LEU A 93 9.98 21.52 12.98
C LEU A 93 9.20 20.22 12.75
N GLU A 94 8.51 19.77 13.80
CA GLU A 94 7.61 18.60 13.77
C GLU A 94 6.16 19.06 13.61
N GLY A 95 5.55 18.71 12.48
CA GLY A 95 4.27 19.29 12.05
C GLY A 95 4.45 20.57 11.22
N LEU A 96 3.37 21.03 10.61
CA LEU A 96 3.39 22.23 9.78
C LEU A 96 2.02 22.94 9.86
N GLY A 97 2.06 24.25 10.13
CA GLY A 97 0.91 25.15 10.14
C GLY A 97 1.21 26.48 9.46
N THR A 98 0.19 27.32 9.28
CA THR A 98 0.27 28.59 8.54
C THR A 98 1.18 29.62 9.20
N GLY A 99 1.14 29.72 10.53
CA GLY A 99 1.97 30.64 11.29
C GLY A 99 3.44 30.25 11.22
N PHE A 100 3.76 28.97 11.48
CA PHE A 100 5.14 28.48 11.41
C PHE A 100 5.73 28.57 10.00
N ALA A 101 4.95 28.24 8.96
CA ALA A 101 5.36 28.40 7.57
C ALA A 101 5.67 29.88 7.24
N GLY A 102 4.85 30.81 7.73
CA GLY A 102 5.06 32.25 7.54
C GLY A 102 6.34 32.75 8.21
N VAL A 103 6.57 32.37 9.48
CA VAL A 103 7.75 32.80 10.25
C VAL A 103 9.04 32.27 9.64
N PHE A 104 9.13 30.97 9.40
CA PHE A 104 10.33 30.38 8.80
C PHE A 104 10.54 30.82 7.36
N GLY A 105 9.46 30.85 6.57
CA GLY A 105 9.50 31.30 5.18
C GLY A 105 10.05 32.72 5.05
N HIS A 106 9.56 33.64 5.87
CA HIS A 106 10.02 35.03 5.89
C HIS A 106 11.47 35.14 6.37
N HIS A 107 11.80 34.54 7.53
CA HIS A 107 13.11 34.69 8.15
C HIS A 107 14.25 34.08 7.32
N PHE A 108 14.02 32.89 6.75
CA PHE A 108 15.01 32.18 5.95
C PHE A 108 14.92 32.48 4.45
N SER A 109 13.91 33.25 4.01
CA SER A 109 13.63 33.53 2.59
C SER A 109 13.48 32.24 1.77
N LEU A 110 12.75 31.26 2.32
CA LEU A 110 12.56 29.96 1.68
C LEU A 110 11.63 30.08 0.47
N HIS A 111 11.85 29.24 -0.53
CA HIS A 111 10.86 29.09 -1.60
C HIS A 111 9.61 28.34 -1.06
N PRO A 112 8.37 28.81 -1.32
CA PRO A 112 7.15 28.20 -0.78
C PRO A 112 6.95 26.72 -1.13
N SER A 113 7.61 26.24 -2.19
CA SER A 113 7.59 24.82 -2.57
C SER A 113 8.06 23.90 -1.47
N VAL A 114 8.96 24.34 -0.58
CA VAL A 114 9.44 23.55 0.57
C VAL A 114 8.27 23.12 1.46
N PHE A 115 7.35 24.05 1.75
CA PHE A 115 6.19 23.78 2.60
C PHE A 115 5.09 23.03 1.86
N VAL A 116 4.86 23.36 0.59
CA VAL A 116 3.83 22.71 -0.24
C VAL A 116 4.18 21.25 -0.48
N GLU A 117 5.45 20.96 -0.77
CA GLU A 117 5.92 19.59 -0.95
C GLU A 117 5.83 18.80 0.35
N HIS A 118 6.08 19.43 1.50
CA HIS A 118 5.86 18.78 2.80
C HIS A 118 4.37 18.52 3.10
N GLU A 119 3.48 19.50 2.86
CA GLU A 119 2.05 19.42 3.21
C GLU A 119 1.29 18.42 2.33
N ARG A 120 1.57 18.38 1.02
CA ARG A 120 0.77 17.61 0.06
C ARG A 120 0.64 16.13 0.44
N VAL A 121 -0.59 15.62 0.37
CA VAL A 121 -0.98 14.25 0.71
C VAL A 121 -1.38 13.43 -0.52
N VAL A 122 -1.25 14.00 -1.72
CA VAL A 122 -1.53 13.31 -2.98
C VAL A 122 -0.59 12.12 -3.10
N VAL A 123 -1.24 10.97 -3.08
CA VAL A 123 -0.65 9.65 -3.36
C VAL A 123 -1.10 9.18 -4.73
N HIS A 124 -2.34 9.52 -5.04
CA HIS A 124 -3.08 9.14 -6.23
C HIS A 124 -4.35 9.99 -6.22
N ASN A 125 -4.71 10.56 -7.37
CA ASN A 125 -6.03 11.13 -7.55
C ASN A 125 -6.89 10.10 -8.27
N VAL A 126 -7.98 9.66 -7.63
CA VAL A 126 -8.95 8.74 -8.25
C VAL A 126 -9.67 9.45 -9.42
N ASN A 127 -9.70 10.79 -9.40
CA ASN A 127 -10.15 11.59 -10.51
C ASN A 127 -8.99 11.86 -11.48
N TRP A 128 -9.15 11.44 -12.73
CA TRP A 128 -8.18 11.65 -13.81
C TRP A 128 -8.03 13.12 -14.23
N THR A 129 -8.99 13.99 -13.88
CA THR A 129 -8.85 15.46 -14.01
C THR A 129 -8.25 16.10 -12.76
N GLY A 130 -7.81 15.30 -11.80
CA GLY A 130 -7.33 15.74 -10.52
C GLY A 130 -5.91 16.31 -10.56
N GLU A 131 -5.55 17.11 -9.56
CA GLU A 131 -4.21 17.68 -9.46
C GLU A 131 -3.15 16.61 -9.18
N SER A 132 -1.96 16.82 -9.76
CA SER A 132 -0.74 16.04 -9.53
C SER A 132 0.20 16.80 -8.59
N ASP A 133 1.15 16.09 -7.97
CA ASP A 133 2.25 16.67 -7.17
C ASP A 133 3.12 17.67 -7.93
N GLY A 134 3.01 17.71 -9.27
CA GLY A 134 3.72 18.64 -10.13
C GLY A 134 5.21 18.34 -10.17
N ALA A 135 5.54 17.10 -10.56
CA ALA A 135 6.91 16.62 -10.64
C ALA A 135 7.79 17.58 -11.46
N GLN A 136 8.92 17.98 -10.88
CA GLN A 136 9.88 18.85 -11.54
C GLN A 136 10.90 18.04 -12.35
N LEU A 137 11.51 18.71 -13.34
CA LEU A 137 12.59 18.10 -14.12
C LEU A 137 13.76 17.73 -13.21
N PRO A 138 14.43 16.58 -13.43
CA PRO A 138 15.56 16.16 -12.60
C PRO A 138 16.69 17.19 -12.52
N SER A 139 16.91 18.00 -13.57
CA SER A 139 17.89 19.08 -13.58
C SER A 139 17.56 20.20 -12.58
N VAL A 140 16.28 20.48 -12.38
CA VAL A 140 15.80 21.49 -11.42
C VAL A 140 15.83 20.92 -10.01
N VAL A 141 15.40 19.66 -9.85
CA VAL A 141 15.41 18.97 -8.55
C VAL A 141 16.83 18.93 -7.96
N ARG A 142 17.85 18.69 -8.79
CA ARG A 142 19.27 18.67 -8.38
C ARG A 142 19.87 20.04 -8.09
N SER A 143 19.24 21.12 -8.54
CA SER A 143 19.72 22.49 -8.31
C SER A 143 19.03 23.18 -7.14
N ARG A 144 18.26 22.44 -6.32
CA ARG A 144 17.55 22.98 -5.16
C ARG A 144 18.45 22.99 -3.94
N ASP A 145 18.20 23.96 -3.06
CA ASP A 145 18.89 24.09 -1.77
C ASP A 145 18.24 23.26 -0.64
N TYR A 146 17.31 22.36 -0.98
CA TYR A 146 16.63 21.49 -0.02
C TYR A 146 16.37 20.10 -0.60
N VAL A 147 16.25 19.12 0.29
CA VAL A 147 15.93 17.73 -0.02
C VAL A 147 14.65 17.34 0.72
N GLU A 148 13.72 16.71 0.03
CA GLU A 148 12.50 16.12 0.61
C GLU A 148 12.55 14.59 0.47
N MET A 149 12.54 13.89 1.60
CA MET A 149 12.57 12.44 1.66
C MET A 149 11.22 11.88 2.06
N LYS A 150 10.58 11.15 1.15
CA LYS A 150 9.37 10.36 1.41
C LYS A 150 9.76 8.97 1.90
N TYR A 151 9.32 8.60 3.09
CA TYR A 151 9.65 7.31 3.70
C TYR A 151 8.45 6.67 4.38
N TYR A 152 8.65 5.45 4.87
CA TYR A 152 7.57 4.61 5.37
C TYR A 152 7.90 4.10 6.76
N GLU A 153 7.08 4.49 7.73
CA GLU A 153 7.19 4.04 9.10
C GLU A 153 6.23 2.87 9.35
N VAL A 154 6.75 1.73 9.81
CA VAL A 154 5.93 0.57 10.16
C VAL A 154 5.59 0.62 11.64
N VAL A 155 4.31 0.75 11.94
CA VAL A 155 3.81 0.88 13.31
C VAL A 155 2.77 -0.18 13.63
N THR A 156 2.69 -0.52 14.91
CA THR A 156 1.65 -1.38 15.47
C THR A 156 0.66 -0.50 16.23
N PHE A 157 -0.63 -0.70 16.00
CA PHE A 157 -1.72 0.00 16.64
C PHE A 157 -2.30 -0.81 17.81
N ASP A 158 -2.79 -0.11 18.82
CA ASP A 158 -3.57 -0.68 19.92
C ASP A 158 -4.92 -1.23 19.44
N THR A 159 -5.49 -0.59 18.43
CA THR A 159 -6.77 -0.92 17.83
C THR A 159 -6.58 -1.44 16.41
N ARG A 160 -7.40 -2.44 16.02
CA ARG A 160 -7.33 -2.99 14.66
C ARG A 160 -8.03 -2.06 13.67
N PRO A 161 -7.46 -1.87 12.47
CA PRO A 161 -8.15 -1.17 11.40
C PRO A 161 -9.47 -1.83 11.03
N THR A 162 -10.45 -0.99 10.68
CA THR A 162 -11.79 -1.42 10.25
C THR A 162 -12.02 -1.24 8.75
N SER A 163 -11.13 -0.54 8.06
CA SER A 163 -11.21 -0.30 6.61
C SER A 163 -9.83 0.06 6.06
N PHE A 164 -9.71 0.08 4.72
CA PHE A 164 -8.51 0.58 4.05
C PHE A 164 -8.37 2.12 4.10
N ARG A 165 -9.40 2.85 4.53
CA ARG A 165 -9.42 4.32 4.55
C ARG A 165 -8.90 4.85 5.89
N TRP A 166 -7.63 4.63 6.15
CA TRP A 166 -6.97 5.12 7.35
C TRP A 166 -5.96 6.22 6.99
N VAL A 167 -6.08 7.37 7.66
CA VAL A 167 -5.16 8.50 7.51
C VAL A 167 -4.80 9.07 8.88
N CYS A 168 -3.59 9.61 9.02
CA CYS A 168 -3.20 10.39 10.18
C CYS A 168 -4.07 11.66 10.27
N ALA A 169 -4.70 11.93 11.41
CA ALA A 169 -5.59 13.08 11.54
C ALA A 169 -4.85 14.43 11.49
N ALA A 170 -3.59 14.46 11.95
CA ALA A 170 -2.77 15.66 11.98
C ALA A 170 -2.25 16.06 10.59
N THR A 171 -1.91 15.09 9.74
CA THR A 171 -1.20 15.33 8.47
C THR A 171 -1.91 14.82 7.22
N GLY A 172 -2.98 14.04 7.35
CA GLY A 172 -3.63 13.37 6.23
C GLY A 172 -2.83 12.24 5.59
N ARG A 173 -1.67 11.89 6.15
CA ARG A 173 -0.82 10.83 5.56
C ARG A 173 -1.54 9.50 5.60
N HIS A 174 -1.57 8.83 4.44
CA HIS A 174 -2.20 7.54 4.30
C HIS A 174 -1.49 6.47 5.14
N ILE A 175 -2.27 5.64 5.82
CA ILE A 175 -1.79 4.50 6.59
C ILE A 175 -2.15 3.23 5.83
N GLY A 176 -1.15 2.62 5.21
CA GLY A 176 -1.31 1.37 4.45
C GLY A 176 -1.52 0.18 5.38
N VAL A 177 -2.76 -0.30 5.46
CA VAL A 177 -3.15 -1.49 6.22
C VAL A 177 -3.34 -2.68 5.27
N SER A 178 -3.24 -3.90 5.79
CA SER A 178 -3.49 -5.13 5.03
C SER A 178 -4.30 -6.11 5.87
N ARG A 179 -5.07 -6.99 5.24
CA ARG A 179 -5.84 -8.01 5.97
C ARG A 179 -4.94 -9.11 6.55
N GLU A 180 -5.36 -9.66 7.68
CA GLU A 180 -4.81 -10.87 8.27
C GLU A 180 -5.33 -12.08 7.49
N PHE A 181 -4.60 -12.52 6.47
CA PHE A 181 -5.05 -13.66 5.67
C PHE A 181 -4.80 -14.99 6.39
N ARG A 182 -5.88 -15.66 6.82
CA ARG A 182 -5.85 -16.99 7.42
C ARG A 182 -6.10 -18.08 6.38
N TRP A 183 -5.20 -19.06 6.35
CA TRP A 183 -5.23 -20.19 5.42
C TRP A 183 -6.07 -21.39 5.92
N ASP A 184 -6.77 -21.24 7.04
CA ASP A 184 -7.63 -22.25 7.63
C ASP A 184 -9.07 -22.16 7.09
N ASN A 185 -9.94 -23.05 7.59
CA ASN A 185 -11.37 -23.05 7.29
C ASN A 185 -12.14 -22.19 8.30
N SER A 186 -11.53 -21.12 8.85
CA SER A 186 -12.23 -20.21 9.76
C SER A 186 -13.54 -19.71 9.15
N PRO A 187 -14.58 -19.48 9.97
CA PRO A 187 -15.88 -19.04 9.49
C PRO A 187 -15.78 -17.72 8.69
N ASP A 188 -16.77 -17.53 7.81
CA ASP A 188 -16.78 -16.46 6.81
C ASP A 188 -16.88 -15.05 7.42
N ASP A 189 -17.02 -14.88 8.72
CA ASP A 189 -17.06 -13.59 9.40
C ASP A 189 -15.66 -13.05 9.79
N GLU A 190 -14.61 -13.87 9.74
CA GLU A 190 -13.25 -13.48 10.17
C GLU A 190 -12.30 -13.01 9.06
N PHE A 191 -12.68 -13.05 7.78
CA PHE A 191 -11.73 -12.78 6.67
C PHE A 191 -11.44 -11.29 6.43
N ASP A 192 -12.29 -10.38 6.90
CA ASP A 192 -12.09 -8.93 6.76
C ASP A 192 -11.33 -8.33 7.96
N ARG A 193 -10.71 -9.18 8.80
CA ARG A 193 -9.91 -8.72 9.93
C ARG A 193 -8.59 -8.16 9.44
N PHE A 194 -8.33 -6.90 9.74
CA PHE A 194 -7.06 -6.25 9.45
C PHE A 194 -5.96 -6.65 10.44
N LEU A 195 -4.72 -6.65 9.95
CA LEU A 195 -3.54 -6.65 10.82
C LEU A 195 -3.56 -5.39 11.68
N ASN A 196 -3.13 -5.49 12.93
CA ASN A 196 -2.87 -4.32 13.78
C ASN A 196 -1.57 -3.60 13.41
N VAL A 197 -0.97 -3.92 12.26
CA VAL A 197 0.26 -3.29 11.74
C VAL A 197 -0.12 -2.46 10.53
N GLY A 198 0.32 -1.21 10.51
CA GLY A 198 0.13 -0.33 9.36
C GLY A 198 1.42 0.37 8.96
N VAL A 199 1.46 0.76 7.70
CA VAL A 199 2.59 1.44 7.07
C VAL A 199 2.22 2.91 6.88
N VAL A 200 2.71 3.77 7.75
CA VAL A 200 2.45 5.21 7.74
C VAL A 200 3.39 5.86 6.74
N ARG A 201 2.84 6.63 5.80
CA ARG A 201 3.67 7.49 4.95
C ARG A 201 4.19 8.67 5.74
N ARG A 202 5.47 8.98 5.54
CA ARG A 202 6.16 10.08 6.21
C ARG A 202 6.94 10.93 5.22
N LYS A 203 7.12 12.21 5.52
CA LYS A 203 8.07 13.10 4.86
C LYS A 203 9.05 13.67 5.87
N CYS A 204 10.29 13.82 5.44
CA CYS A 204 11.28 14.63 6.11
C CYS A 204 11.98 15.54 5.09
N GLY A 205 11.91 16.85 5.30
CA GLY A 205 12.59 17.85 4.49
C GLY A 205 13.82 18.36 5.22
N VAL A 206 14.93 18.59 4.51
CA VAL A 206 16.13 19.24 5.05
C VAL A 206 16.51 20.40 4.14
N TRP A 207 16.71 21.57 4.75
CA TRP A 207 17.23 22.76 4.12
C TRP A 207 18.38 23.31 4.96
N SER A 208 19.42 23.83 4.32
CA SER A 208 20.52 24.46 5.05
C SER A 208 21.09 25.68 4.34
N ARG A 209 21.68 26.59 5.11
CA ARG A 209 22.44 27.74 4.58
C ARG A 209 23.69 27.98 5.42
N ARG A 210 24.70 28.59 4.80
CA ARG A 210 25.86 29.14 5.52
C ARG A 210 25.56 30.58 5.96
N THR A 211 25.99 30.94 7.17
CA THR A 211 25.88 32.31 7.69
C THR A 211 27.17 33.08 7.44
N GLY A 212 27.07 34.41 7.28
CA GLY A 212 28.23 35.26 6.92
C GLY A 212 29.38 35.24 7.94
N GLY A 213 29.12 34.83 9.19
CA GLY A 213 30.12 34.68 10.25
C GLY A 213 30.86 33.33 10.26
N GLY A 214 30.75 32.52 9.21
CA GLY A 214 31.35 31.19 9.13
C GLY A 214 30.54 30.08 9.82
N GLY A 215 29.36 30.39 10.34
CA GLY A 215 28.41 29.44 10.90
C GLY A 215 27.45 28.89 9.85
N TRP A 216 26.40 28.20 10.29
CA TRP A 216 25.35 27.68 9.41
C TRP A 216 24.03 27.50 10.17
N ASP A 217 22.92 27.62 9.45
CA ASP A 217 21.58 27.31 9.94
C ASP A 217 21.01 26.13 9.13
N CYS A 218 20.34 25.21 9.80
CA CYS A 218 19.65 24.09 9.17
C CYS A 218 18.20 24.03 9.66
N LEU A 219 17.25 23.80 8.75
CA LEU A 219 15.85 23.56 9.03
C LEU A 219 15.49 22.13 8.60
N VAL A 220 14.96 21.36 9.54
CA VAL A 220 14.43 20.02 9.31
C VAL A 220 12.93 20.05 9.51
N LEU A 221 12.18 19.67 8.48
CA LEU A 221 10.73 19.50 8.52
C LEU A 221 10.43 18.01 8.69
N CYS A 222 9.61 17.61 9.66
CA CYS A 222 9.22 16.20 9.81
C CYS A 222 7.76 16.05 10.23
N ASP A 223 7.15 14.92 9.83
CA ASP A 223 5.77 14.62 10.23
C ASP A 223 5.68 14.24 11.73
N PRO A 224 4.64 14.69 12.45
CA PRO A 224 4.38 14.35 13.85
C PRO A 224 3.97 12.88 14.02
N PRO A 225 4.17 12.28 15.20
CA PRO A 225 3.73 10.91 15.49
C PRO A 225 2.22 10.74 15.33
N VAL A 226 1.76 9.53 14.98
CA VAL A 226 0.32 9.25 14.81
C VAL A 226 -0.35 9.13 16.18
N ARG A 227 -1.11 10.15 16.58
CA ARG A 227 -1.87 10.17 17.85
C ARG A 227 -3.37 9.92 17.66
N SER A 228 -3.90 10.29 16.50
CA SER A 228 -5.28 10.02 16.09
C SER A 228 -5.35 9.70 14.60
N VAL A 229 -6.36 8.92 14.24
CA VAL A 229 -6.62 8.53 12.85
C VAL A 229 -8.02 8.95 12.44
N ARG A 230 -8.18 9.25 11.15
CA ARG A 230 -9.48 9.49 10.54
C ARG A 230 -9.88 8.36 9.62
N THR A 231 -11.16 7.99 9.70
CA THR A 231 -11.73 6.86 8.99
C THR A 231 -13.15 7.14 8.50
N GLY A 232 -13.70 6.19 7.76
CA GLY A 232 -15.01 6.29 7.09
C GLY A 232 -14.89 6.86 5.68
N ASP A 233 -15.97 6.79 4.92
CA ASP A 233 -15.94 7.17 3.51
C ASP A 233 -15.61 8.65 3.30
N ASP A 234 -16.10 9.51 4.20
CA ASP A 234 -15.88 10.96 4.20
C ASP A 234 -14.79 11.42 5.19
N TYR A 235 -14.02 10.49 5.77
CA TYR A 235 -13.02 10.77 6.82
C TYR A 235 -13.55 11.59 8.01
N LYS A 236 -14.86 11.51 8.29
CA LYS A 236 -15.55 12.26 9.35
C LYS A 236 -15.25 11.76 10.75
N ILE A 237 -14.89 10.49 10.88
CA ILE A 237 -14.75 9.83 12.17
C ILE A 237 -13.27 9.92 12.57
N GLU A 238 -12.99 10.72 13.59
CA GLU A 238 -11.68 10.77 14.22
C GLU A 238 -11.70 9.98 15.52
N HIS A 239 -10.65 9.19 15.77
CA HIS A 239 -10.47 8.52 17.06
C HIS A 239 -8.99 8.48 17.45
N PRO A 240 -8.70 8.60 18.76
CA PRO A 240 -7.34 8.48 19.27
C PRO A 240 -6.84 7.04 19.13
N VAL A 241 -5.55 6.90 18.85
CA VAL A 241 -4.87 5.60 18.76
C VAL A 241 -3.55 5.66 19.50
N LYS A 242 -3.08 4.50 19.98
CA LYS A 242 -1.72 4.36 20.48
C LYS A 242 -0.90 3.56 19.49
N THR A 243 0.30 4.05 19.20
CA THR A 243 1.22 3.43 18.24
C THR A 243 2.53 3.04 18.91
N TRP A 244 3.09 1.91 18.47
CA TRP A 244 4.44 1.47 18.83
C TRP A 244 5.23 1.04 17.60
N PRO A 245 6.56 1.18 17.61
CA PRO A 245 7.39 0.72 16.50
C PRO A 245 7.22 -0.79 16.25
N TYR A 246 7.00 -1.17 14.99
CA TYR A 246 6.87 -2.57 14.62
C TYR A 246 8.16 -3.34 14.97
N GLN A 247 8.02 -4.40 15.79
CA GLN A 247 9.14 -5.19 16.31
C GLN A 247 10.22 -4.37 17.03
N GLY A 248 9.83 -3.30 17.73
CA GLY A 248 10.79 -2.43 18.44
C GLY A 248 11.47 -1.38 17.55
N GLY A 249 11.12 -1.33 16.25
CA GLY A 249 11.59 -0.31 15.31
C GLY A 249 12.83 -0.72 14.53
N TYR A 250 13.60 0.27 14.08
CA TYR A 250 14.81 0.03 13.29
C TYR A 250 16.05 -0.23 14.16
N LEU A 251 17.01 -0.95 13.61
CA LEU A 251 18.31 -1.22 14.26
C LEU A 251 19.20 0.02 14.19
N ASP A 252 19.99 0.25 15.23
CA ASP A 252 20.89 1.40 15.27
C ASP A 252 21.97 1.27 14.18
N PHE A 253 22.22 2.35 13.46
CA PHE A 253 23.11 2.40 12.29
C PHE A 253 24.50 2.97 12.61
N VAL A 254 24.69 3.49 13.82
CA VAL A 254 25.96 4.06 14.28
C VAL A 254 26.97 2.93 14.53
N PRO A 255 28.30 3.12 14.34
CA PRO A 255 29.28 2.07 14.61
C PRO A 255 29.18 1.46 16.01
N GLU A 256 29.32 0.14 16.09
CA GLU A 256 29.18 -0.64 17.33
C GLU A 256 30.07 -0.11 18.47
N GLU A 257 31.29 0.33 18.15
CA GLU A 257 32.19 0.94 19.14
C GLU A 257 31.58 2.17 19.82
N SER A 258 30.86 3.02 19.07
CA SER A 258 30.18 4.18 19.63
C SER A 258 29.00 3.76 20.51
N GLN A 259 28.24 2.76 20.09
CA GLN A 259 27.13 2.22 20.88
C GLN A 259 27.63 1.65 22.22
N ILE A 260 28.70 0.85 22.20
CA ILE A 260 29.34 0.29 23.39
C ILE A 260 29.86 1.41 24.31
N ASN A 261 30.51 2.43 23.74
CA ASN A 261 31.03 3.56 24.51
C ASN A 261 29.93 4.33 25.24
N ILE A 262 28.79 4.57 24.60
CA ILE A 262 27.66 5.24 25.24
C ILE A 262 27.03 4.34 26.31
N ALA A 263 26.87 3.05 26.04
CA ALA A 263 26.38 2.08 27.02
C ALA A 263 27.29 1.99 28.25
N GLY A 264 28.61 2.06 28.08
CA GLY A 264 29.60 2.00 29.16
C GLY A 264 29.71 3.29 29.99
N LYS A 265 29.41 4.46 29.41
CA LYS A 265 29.53 5.77 30.11
C LYS A 265 28.37 6.08 31.06
N LYS A 266 27.17 5.54 30.81
CA LYS A 266 25.94 5.82 31.59
C LYS A 266 25.56 4.67 32.53
N GLY A 267 26.53 4.17 33.31
CA GLY A 267 26.29 3.16 34.33
C GLY A 267 25.43 3.70 35.48
N ASN A 268 24.30 3.05 35.75
CA ASN A 268 23.39 3.15 36.92
C ASN A 268 22.08 3.97 36.81
N GLU A 269 21.69 4.51 35.65
CA GLU A 269 20.33 5.07 35.50
C GLU A 269 19.51 4.27 34.47
N HIS A 270 18.25 3.97 34.80
CA HIS A 270 17.28 3.23 33.98
C HIS A 270 16.85 3.94 32.67
N HIS A 271 17.67 4.86 32.14
CA HIS A 271 17.39 5.61 30.91
C HIS A 271 17.80 4.81 29.66
N GLN A 272 16.92 4.81 28.65
CA GLN A 272 17.01 4.03 27.41
C GLN A 272 18.39 4.11 26.72
N TYR A 273 18.98 2.94 26.42
CA TYR A 273 20.33 2.76 25.87
C TYR A 273 20.43 2.95 24.34
N GLY A 274 19.53 3.72 23.72
CA GLY A 274 19.48 3.92 22.27
C GLY A 274 18.42 4.92 21.86
N PRO A 275 18.22 5.15 20.54
CA PRO A 275 17.24 6.12 20.06
C PRO A 275 15.82 5.75 20.53
N PRO A 276 15.00 6.74 20.89
CA PRO A 276 13.67 6.51 21.46
C PRO A 276 12.69 5.88 20.46
N ARG A 277 12.87 6.10 19.15
CA ARG A 277 12.02 5.61 18.05
C ARG A 277 10.57 6.04 18.18
N THR A 278 10.35 7.22 18.74
CA THR A 278 9.02 7.80 18.98
C THR A 278 8.60 8.77 17.87
N SER A 279 9.55 9.56 17.37
CA SER A 279 9.38 10.42 16.19
C SER A 279 10.73 10.76 15.57
N MET A 280 10.69 11.25 14.33
CA MET A 280 11.88 11.73 13.60
C MET A 280 12.63 12.81 14.39
N LEU A 281 11.89 13.70 15.07
CA LEU A 281 12.47 14.78 15.87
C LEU A 281 13.26 14.22 17.05
N GLU A 282 12.67 13.31 17.82
CA GLU A 282 13.34 12.76 19.01
C GLU A 282 14.54 11.88 18.64
N ASP A 283 14.43 11.12 17.55
CA ASP A 283 15.55 10.31 17.05
C ASP A 283 16.70 11.18 16.55
N LEU A 284 16.41 12.21 15.75
CA LEU A 284 17.43 13.13 15.25
C LEU A 284 18.09 13.90 16.40
N ALA A 285 17.31 14.39 17.36
CA ALA A 285 17.84 15.07 18.54
C ALA A 285 18.76 14.13 19.35
N PHE A 286 18.36 12.87 19.56
CA PHE A 286 19.20 11.87 20.21
C PHE A 286 20.55 11.71 19.50
N TYR A 287 20.57 11.51 18.18
CA TYR A 287 21.81 11.33 17.42
C TYR A 287 22.68 12.59 17.41
N LEU A 288 22.10 13.79 17.34
CA LEU A 288 22.83 15.04 17.41
C LEU A 288 23.44 15.30 18.80
N GLU A 289 22.75 14.94 19.87
CA GLU A 289 23.23 15.11 21.24
C GLU A 289 24.32 14.10 21.62
N THR A 290 24.22 12.86 21.13
CA THR A 290 25.08 11.75 21.57
C THR A 290 26.18 11.38 20.60
N HIS A 291 25.96 11.56 19.29
CA HIS A 291 26.80 11.03 18.22
C HIS A 291 27.31 12.09 17.23
N ALA A 292 27.10 13.39 17.48
CA ALA A 292 27.59 14.45 16.59
C ALA A 292 29.10 14.43 16.34
N GLY A 293 29.90 13.90 17.27
CA GLY A 293 31.35 13.75 17.09
C GLY A 293 31.77 12.73 16.02
N LEU A 294 30.83 11.96 15.45
CA LEU A 294 31.11 10.99 14.39
C LEU A 294 31.02 11.60 12.98
N VAL A 295 30.56 12.83 12.86
CA VAL A 295 30.33 13.54 11.59
C VAL A 295 31.06 14.87 11.59
N ASN A 296 31.32 15.43 10.40
CA ASN A 296 31.97 16.73 10.28
C ASN A 296 31.00 17.86 10.64
N THR A 297 31.12 18.42 11.84
CA THR A 297 30.25 19.50 12.34
C THR A 297 30.44 20.85 11.64
N ALA A 298 31.51 21.00 10.85
CA ALA A 298 31.74 22.22 10.06
C ALA A 298 30.77 22.36 8.87
N GLU A 299 30.18 21.25 8.40
CA GLU A 299 29.29 21.24 7.24
C GLU A 299 27.88 20.78 7.64
N PRO A 300 26.84 21.62 7.41
CA PRO A 300 25.47 21.27 7.80
C PRO A 300 24.99 19.98 7.12
N GLU A 301 25.33 19.83 5.84
CA GLU A 301 24.99 18.66 5.04
C GLU A 301 25.63 17.39 5.60
N SER A 302 26.89 17.46 6.05
CA SER A 302 27.57 16.29 6.61
C SER A 302 26.96 15.83 7.94
N VAL A 303 26.34 16.72 8.71
CA VAL A 303 25.74 16.36 10.01
C VAL A 303 24.30 15.90 9.82
N VAL A 304 23.46 16.79 9.30
CA VAL A 304 22.02 16.59 9.31
C VAL A 304 21.61 15.63 8.20
N ASN A 305 22.14 15.78 6.98
CA ASN A 305 21.76 14.88 5.89
C ASN A 305 22.23 13.45 6.17
N VAL A 306 23.37 13.25 6.84
CA VAL A 306 23.84 11.90 7.22
C VAL A 306 22.86 11.25 8.19
N PHE A 307 22.57 11.88 9.33
CA PHE A 307 21.65 11.28 10.31
C PHE A 307 20.23 11.14 9.77
N VAL A 308 19.71 12.15 9.06
CA VAL A 308 18.37 12.09 8.46
C VAL A 308 18.30 10.97 7.43
N SER A 309 19.27 10.88 6.51
CA SER A 309 19.31 9.82 5.51
C SER A 309 19.37 8.44 6.16
N LYS A 310 20.20 8.27 7.21
CA LYS A 310 20.34 7.00 7.92
C LYS A 310 19.07 6.59 8.67
N ILE A 311 18.37 7.51 9.32
CA ILE A 311 17.07 7.24 9.94
C ILE A 311 16.05 6.84 8.85
N VAL A 312 15.99 7.59 7.74
CA VAL A 312 15.10 7.32 6.60
C VAL A 312 15.37 5.94 5.99
N THR A 313 16.62 5.62 5.67
CA THR A 313 16.99 4.30 5.11
C THR A 313 16.69 3.17 6.09
N SER A 314 16.84 3.41 7.39
CA SER A 314 16.53 2.42 8.43
C SER A 314 15.03 2.12 8.52
N HIS A 315 14.16 3.13 8.40
CA HIS A 315 12.72 2.93 8.29
C HIS A 315 12.32 2.22 6.98
N LEU A 316 12.90 2.63 5.85
CA LEU A 316 12.68 1.96 4.56
C LEU A 316 13.09 0.48 4.61
N LEU A 317 14.23 0.17 5.23
CA LEU A 317 14.67 -1.20 5.45
C LEU A 317 13.66 -1.98 6.27
N LYS A 318 13.15 -1.40 7.37
CA LYS A 318 12.13 -2.03 8.20
C LYS A 318 10.84 -2.31 7.43
N GLN A 319 10.48 -1.42 6.51
CA GLN A 319 9.36 -1.62 5.60
C GLN A 319 9.60 -2.79 4.64
N THR A 320 10.82 -2.96 4.12
CA THR A 320 11.13 -4.15 3.29
C THR A 320 10.97 -5.46 4.07
N GLU A 321 11.33 -5.49 5.35
CA GLU A 321 11.18 -6.66 6.21
C GLU A 321 9.71 -7.01 6.45
N HIS A 322 8.90 -6.00 6.77
CA HIS A 322 7.46 -6.17 6.96
C HIS A 322 6.79 -6.70 5.69
N LEU A 323 7.09 -6.11 4.54
CA LEU A 323 6.56 -6.56 3.25
C LEU A 323 7.01 -7.99 2.92
N ARG A 324 8.30 -8.30 3.10
CA ARG A 324 8.85 -9.66 2.89
C ARG A 324 8.15 -10.69 3.77
N ALA A 325 7.95 -10.39 5.05
CA ALA A 325 7.28 -11.29 5.99
C ALA A 325 5.83 -11.57 5.57
N THR A 326 5.13 -10.53 5.12
CA THR A 326 3.74 -10.59 4.65
C THR A 326 3.62 -11.43 3.37
N LEU A 327 4.44 -11.15 2.35
CA LEU A 327 4.49 -11.94 1.11
C LEU A 327 4.86 -13.40 1.38
N SER A 328 5.80 -13.64 2.30
CA SER A 328 6.19 -15.00 2.70
C SER A 328 5.04 -15.74 3.38
N ALA A 329 4.18 -15.06 4.15
CA ALA A 329 3.01 -15.68 4.76
C ALA A 329 2.00 -16.15 3.70
N VAL A 330 1.73 -15.33 2.68
CA VAL A 330 0.87 -15.69 1.55
C VAL A 330 1.48 -16.84 0.74
N GLN A 331 2.75 -16.74 0.38
CA GLN A 331 3.44 -17.78 -0.38
C GLN A 331 3.45 -19.12 0.36
N ARG A 332 3.75 -19.12 1.67
CA ARG A 332 3.74 -20.34 2.49
C ARG A 332 2.37 -21.02 2.46
N GLY A 333 1.30 -20.24 2.55
CA GLY A 333 -0.03 -20.82 2.53
C GLY A 333 -0.44 -21.38 1.16
N LEU A 334 -0.07 -20.71 0.06
CA LEU A 334 -0.26 -21.23 -1.30
C LEU A 334 0.43 -22.58 -1.50
N THR A 335 1.64 -22.77 -0.94
CA THR A 335 2.42 -24.01 -1.11
C THR A 335 1.93 -25.20 -0.27
N ARG A 336 1.17 -24.99 0.81
CA ARG A 336 0.87 -26.03 1.81
C ARG A 336 -0.58 -26.52 1.83
N LYS A 337 -1.48 -25.96 1.02
CA LYS A 337 -2.87 -26.42 0.91
C LYS A 337 -2.96 -27.58 -0.08
N GLN A 338 -3.52 -28.70 0.37
CA GLN A 338 -3.79 -29.87 -0.48
C GLN A 338 -4.99 -29.66 -1.42
N ASP A 339 -5.98 -28.85 -1.01
CA ASP A 339 -7.14 -28.49 -1.85
C ASP A 339 -7.43 -26.99 -1.73
N LEU A 340 -6.78 -26.22 -2.60
CA LEU A 340 -7.01 -24.78 -2.74
C LEU A 340 -8.44 -24.45 -3.20
N ALA A 341 -9.09 -25.38 -3.88
CA ALA A 341 -10.42 -25.17 -4.44
C ALA A 341 -11.55 -25.30 -3.39
N LYS A 342 -11.22 -25.60 -2.12
CA LYS A 342 -12.14 -25.47 -0.99
C LYS A 342 -12.13 -24.07 -0.36
N LEU A 343 -11.26 -23.16 -0.80
CA LEU A 343 -11.27 -21.79 -0.30
C LEU A 343 -12.56 -21.07 -0.75
N PRO A 344 -13.28 -20.40 0.18
CA PRO A 344 -14.39 -19.52 -0.17
C PRO A 344 -13.96 -18.45 -1.17
N MET A 345 -14.83 -18.14 -2.14
CA MET A 345 -14.52 -17.12 -3.16
C MET A 345 -14.25 -15.75 -2.53
N THR A 346 -15.03 -15.37 -1.50
CA THR A 346 -14.85 -14.12 -0.74
C THR A 346 -13.45 -13.99 -0.14
N LYS A 347 -12.87 -15.07 0.38
CA LYS A 347 -11.47 -15.08 0.88
C LYS A 347 -10.49 -14.86 -0.27
N VAL A 348 -10.72 -15.48 -1.43
CA VAL A 348 -9.84 -15.32 -2.59
C VAL A 348 -9.91 -13.89 -3.15
N GLU A 349 -11.11 -13.31 -3.24
CA GLU A 349 -11.32 -11.90 -3.64
C GLU A 349 -10.65 -10.94 -2.66
N ALA A 350 -10.76 -11.18 -1.35
CA ALA A 350 -10.09 -10.38 -0.33
C ALA A 350 -8.57 -10.43 -0.48
N LEU A 351 -7.99 -11.63 -0.64
CA LEU A 351 -6.56 -11.81 -0.88
C LEU A 351 -6.11 -11.14 -2.18
N TRP A 352 -6.89 -11.28 -3.25
CA TRP A 352 -6.60 -10.65 -4.54
C TRP A 352 -6.60 -9.13 -4.41
N SER A 353 -7.57 -8.55 -3.69
CA SER A 353 -7.61 -7.12 -3.38
C SER A 353 -6.36 -6.66 -2.61
N ASP A 354 -5.91 -7.41 -1.60
CA ASP A 354 -4.67 -7.08 -0.86
C ASP A 354 -3.43 -7.20 -1.77
N MET A 355 -3.37 -8.20 -2.64
CA MET A 355 -2.28 -8.37 -3.62
C MET A 355 -2.18 -7.17 -4.57
N GLN A 356 -3.29 -6.70 -5.13
CA GLN A 356 -3.35 -5.49 -5.95
C GLN A 356 -2.89 -4.26 -5.15
N GLY A 357 -3.29 -4.18 -3.88
CA GLY A 357 -2.84 -3.14 -2.95
C GLY A 357 -1.34 -3.19 -2.67
N TRP A 358 -0.73 -4.36 -2.57
CA TRP A 358 0.72 -4.50 -2.44
C TRP A 358 1.45 -4.16 -3.73
N GLU A 359 0.98 -4.60 -4.89
CA GLU A 359 1.59 -4.29 -6.18
C GLU A 359 1.69 -2.77 -6.38
N ARG A 360 0.57 -2.05 -6.21
CA ARG A 360 0.55 -0.59 -6.25
C ARG A 360 1.53 0.03 -5.25
N ARG A 361 1.51 -0.41 -3.99
CA ARG A 361 2.40 0.12 -2.94
C ARG A 361 3.89 -0.12 -3.23
N THR A 362 4.24 -1.28 -3.77
CA THR A 362 5.63 -1.55 -4.16
C THR A 362 6.12 -0.67 -5.30
N GLY A 363 5.22 -0.25 -6.20
CA GLY A 363 5.53 0.76 -7.21
C GLY A 363 5.85 2.11 -6.58
N GLU A 364 4.98 2.58 -5.67
CA GLU A 364 5.16 3.85 -4.95
C GLU A 364 6.44 3.86 -4.11
N TYR A 365 6.76 2.76 -3.42
CA TYR A 365 7.99 2.65 -2.64
C TYR A 365 9.23 2.80 -3.51
N LEU A 366 9.21 2.24 -4.72
CA LEU A 366 10.31 2.34 -5.66
C LEU A 366 10.44 3.77 -6.19
N GLU A 367 9.33 4.40 -6.59
CA GLU A 367 9.29 5.79 -7.06
C GLU A 367 9.82 6.77 -6.01
N ASP A 368 9.44 6.59 -4.74
CA ASP A 368 9.92 7.44 -3.65
C ASP A 368 11.42 7.26 -3.38
N VAL A 369 11.93 6.02 -3.39
CA VAL A 369 13.36 5.75 -3.25
C VAL A 369 14.15 6.34 -4.43
N GLU A 370 13.68 6.14 -5.66
CA GLU A 370 14.31 6.72 -6.86
C GLU A 370 14.28 8.26 -6.81
N GLY A 371 13.20 8.86 -6.32
CA GLY A 371 13.07 10.29 -6.10
C GLY A 371 14.08 10.84 -5.08
N ILE A 372 14.32 10.12 -3.98
CA ILE A 372 15.36 10.48 -2.99
C ILE A 372 16.75 10.36 -3.62
N MET A 373 17.03 9.26 -4.33
CA MET A 373 18.31 9.05 -5.00
C MET A 373 18.60 10.16 -6.02
N LEU A 374 17.59 10.59 -6.78
CA LEU A 374 17.74 11.69 -7.74
C LEU A 374 18.10 13.02 -7.08
N GLN A 375 17.46 13.35 -5.95
CA GLN A 375 17.72 14.55 -5.15
C GLN A 375 19.12 14.54 -4.54
N LEU A 376 19.55 13.39 -4.00
CA LEU A 376 20.87 13.22 -3.40
C LEU A 376 21.99 12.99 -4.43
N GLY A 377 21.67 12.95 -5.73
CA GLY A 377 22.65 12.69 -6.78
C GLY A 377 23.18 11.25 -6.83
N ILE A 378 22.50 10.31 -6.16
CA ILE A 378 22.88 8.90 -6.10
C ILE A 378 22.49 8.21 -7.42
N PRO A 379 23.40 7.47 -8.07
CA PRO A 379 23.06 6.76 -9.30
C PRO A 379 22.14 5.57 -9.02
N LEU A 380 21.10 5.43 -9.86
CA LEU A 380 20.10 4.35 -9.76
C LEU A 380 20.67 2.95 -10.02
N SER A 381 21.76 2.88 -10.78
CA SER A 381 22.51 1.64 -10.99
C SER A 381 23.85 1.76 -10.27
N PRO A 382 24.30 0.72 -9.56
CA PRO A 382 25.65 0.72 -9.00
C PRO A 382 26.62 0.94 -10.16
N THR A 383 27.45 1.98 -10.06
CA THR A 383 28.50 2.24 -11.04
C THR A 383 29.39 1.01 -11.11
N GLN A 384 29.35 0.34 -12.25
CA GLN A 384 30.34 -0.68 -12.58
C GLN A 384 31.72 -0.03 -12.41
N PRO A 385 32.69 -0.64 -11.69
CA PRO A 385 34.02 -0.07 -11.61
C PRO A 385 34.52 0.17 -13.04
N PRO A 386 35.24 1.28 -13.30
CA PRO A 386 35.67 1.62 -14.65
C PRO A 386 36.37 0.39 -15.23
N ALA A 387 35.87 -0.08 -16.37
CA ALA A 387 36.50 -1.16 -17.11
C ALA A 387 37.94 -0.71 -17.37
N THR A 388 38.87 -1.22 -16.58
CA THR A 388 40.30 -1.12 -16.88
C THR A 388 40.42 -1.71 -18.28
N GLY A 389 40.86 -0.88 -19.23
CA GLY A 389 40.95 -1.25 -20.62
C GLY A 389 41.68 -2.58 -20.77
N SER A 390 40.93 -3.64 -21.05
CA SER A 390 41.49 -4.93 -21.40
C SER A 390 41.94 -4.86 -22.85
N THR A 391 43.11 -4.24 -23.08
CA THR A 391 43.96 -4.63 -24.19
C THR A 391 44.77 -5.83 -23.71
N ALA A 392 44.24 -7.03 -23.96
CA ALA A 392 45.02 -8.26 -23.82
C ALA A 392 46.23 -8.19 -24.78
N PRO A 393 47.48 -8.38 -24.32
CA PRO A 393 48.60 -8.59 -25.24
C PRO A 393 48.56 -10.02 -25.79
N PRO A 394 49.06 -10.26 -27.03
CA PRO A 394 49.06 -11.58 -27.63
C PRO A 394 50.02 -12.53 -26.90
N ILE A 395 49.63 -13.80 -26.92
CA ILE A 395 50.29 -14.94 -26.29
C ILE A 395 51.66 -15.21 -26.93
N GLY A 396 52.71 -15.27 -26.10
CA GLY A 396 53.94 -16.00 -26.42
C GLY A 396 55.23 -15.20 -26.19
N ILE A 397 55.84 -15.38 -25.01
CA ILE A 397 57.30 -15.44 -24.74
C ILE A 397 57.44 -15.90 -23.25
N PRO A 398 58.27 -16.90 -22.91
CA PRO A 398 58.52 -17.31 -21.52
C PRO A 398 59.48 -16.34 -20.78
N PRO A 399 59.40 -16.22 -19.44
CA PRO A 399 60.06 -15.17 -18.68
C PRO A 399 61.56 -15.45 -18.43
N GLN A 400 62.39 -14.41 -18.55
CA GLN A 400 63.76 -14.39 -18.01
C GLN A 400 63.77 -13.91 -16.55
N PRO A 401 64.66 -14.43 -15.69
CA PRO A 401 64.81 -13.99 -14.31
C PRO A 401 65.84 -12.86 -14.19
N GLY A 402 65.49 -11.73 -13.56
CA GLY A 402 66.50 -10.74 -13.18
C GLY A 402 65.98 -9.38 -12.73
N SER A 403 66.19 -9.11 -11.44
CA SER A 403 66.49 -7.80 -10.81
C SER A 403 65.47 -6.65 -10.87
N GLY A 404 65.02 -6.21 -9.69
CA GLY A 404 64.39 -4.91 -9.51
C GLY A 404 63.71 -4.74 -8.15
N LEU A 405 64.52 -4.53 -7.11
CA LEU A 405 64.06 -4.14 -5.77
C LEU A 405 63.42 -2.74 -5.86
N GLY A 406 62.10 -2.66 -5.69
CA GLY A 406 61.35 -1.42 -5.52
C GLY A 406 60.38 -1.56 -4.35
N PRO A 407 60.09 -0.50 -3.57
CA PRO A 407 59.38 -0.64 -2.32
C PRO A 407 57.95 -1.10 -2.60
N LYS A 408 57.56 -2.19 -1.93
CA LYS A 408 56.17 -2.61 -1.83
C LYS A 408 55.39 -1.49 -1.15
N THR A 409 54.80 -0.60 -1.94
CA THR A 409 53.63 0.15 -1.51
C THR A 409 52.62 -0.90 -1.05
N GLY A 410 52.26 -0.84 0.22
CA GLY A 410 51.30 -1.76 0.83
C GLY A 410 50.01 -1.80 0.00
N PRO A 411 49.20 -2.85 0.15
CA PRO A 411 47.93 -2.93 -0.57
C PRO A 411 47.17 -1.64 -0.28
N GLU A 412 46.80 -0.92 -1.36
CA GLU A 412 45.78 0.12 -1.29
C GLU A 412 44.65 -0.45 -0.44
N ARG A 413 44.45 0.14 0.74
CA ARG A 413 43.25 -0.15 1.53
C ARG A 413 42.11 0.23 0.61
N SER A 414 41.48 -0.78 0.03
CA SER A 414 40.18 -0.70 -0.64
C SER A 414 39.35 0.32 0.11
N ASN A 415 38.87 1.37 -0.57
CA ASN A 415 37.99 2.41 -0.03
C ASN A 415 36.99 1.75 0.94
N VAL A 416 37.27 1.81 2.24
CA VAL A 416 36.35 1.31 3.25
C VAL A 416 35.23 2.33 3.23
N ILE A 417 34.08 1.93 2.67
CA ILE A 417 32.88 2.78 2.64
C ILE A 417 32.60 3.18 4.09
N ALA A 418 32.69 4.48 4.36
CA ALA A 418 32.43 5.02 5.69
C ALA A 418 30.96 4.76 6.04
N TRP A 419 30.68 4.40 7.30
CA TRP A 419 29.31 4.14 7.78
C TRP A 419 28.35 5.31 7.53
N SER A 420 28.87 6.52 7.34
CA SER A 420 28.12 7.75 7.04
C SER A 420 27.66 7.87 5.59
N ASP A 421 28.24 7.11 4.66
CA ASP A 421 27.79 7.09 3.26
C ASP A 421 26.45 6.37 3.15
N SER A 422 25.42 7.09 2.70
CA SER A 422 24.06 6.56 2.51
C SER A 422 23.83 6.03 1.08
N SER A 423 24.78 6.24 0.16
CA SER A 423 24.64 5.86 -1.25
C SER A 423 24.46 4.36 -1.41
N ALA A 424 25.29 3.58 -0.72
CA ALA A 424 25.21 2.11 -0.72
C ALA A 424 23.88 1.61 -0.14
N ASP A 425 23.36 2.28 0.90
CA ASP A 425 22.10 1.91 1.54
C ASP A 425 20.90 2.14 0.61
N PHE A 426 20.82 3.31 -0.04
CA PHE A 426 19.76 3.60 -1.00
C PHE A 426 19.82 2.68 -2.22
N GLN A 427 21.01 2.39 -2.75
CA GLN A 427 21.18 1.42 -3.84
C GLN A 427 20.75 0.01 -3.43
N PHE A 428 21.10 -0.42 -2.21
CA PHE A 428 20.63 -1.69 -1.67
C PHE A 428 19.10 -1.71 -1.53
N LEU A 429 18.49 -0.66 -0.98
CA LEU A 429 17.04 -0.54 -0.84
C LEU A 429 16.33 -0.55 -2.19
N HIS A 430 16.88 0.13 -3.20
CA HIS A 430 16.36 0.11 -4.57
C HIS A 430 16.31 -1.31 -5.13
N LEU A 431 17.41 -2.06 -5.02
CA LEU A 431 17.46 -3.47 -5.43
C LEU A 431 16.48 -4.35 -4.64
N ARG A 432 16.34 -4.12 -3.33
CA ARG A 432 15.40 -4.87 -2.47
C ARG A 432 13.95 -4.60 -2.80
N PHE A 433 13.56 -3.35 -3.04
CA PHE A 433 12.20 -3.04 -3.46
C PHE A 433 11.89 -3.58 -4.85
N ARG A 434 12.85 -3.58 -5.79
CA ARG A 434 12.69 -4.25 -7.10
C ARG A 434 12.46 -5.75 -6.95
N GLU A 435 13.24 -6.42 -6.11
CA GLU A 435 13.06 -7.85 -5.79
C GLU A 435 11.65 -8.12 -5.22
N LEU A 436 11.21 -7.31 -4.25
CA LEU A 436 9.91 -7.46 -3.60
C LEU A 436 8.74 -7.15 -4.54
N ARG A 437 8.87 -6.15 -5.42
CA ARG A 437 7.90 -5.84 -6.47
C ARG A 437 7.73 -7.03 -7.41
N HIS A 438 8.84 -7.55 -7.95
CA HIS A 438 8.79 -8.73 -8.82
C HIS A 438 8.13 -9.94 -8.14
N ARG A 439 8.45 -10.19 -6.86
CA ARG A 439 7.80 -11.23 -6.06
C ARG A 439 6.29 -11.00 -5.90
N THR A 440 5.88 -9.74 -5.74
CA THR A 440 4.47 -9.35 -5.60
C THR A 440 3.72 -9.60 -6.91
N GLU A 441 4.28 -9.23 -8.05
CA GLU A 441 3.71 -9.47 -9.40
C GLU A 441 3.53 -10.98 -9.65
N MET A 442 4.54 -11.79 -9.34
CA MET A 442 4.46 -13.25 -9.47
C MET A 442 3.39 -13.88 -8.57
N LEU A 443 3.28 -13.41 -7.32
CA LEU A 443 2.23 -13.86 -6.41
C LEU A 443 0.84 -13.39 -6.85
N ASN A 444 0.72 -12.19 -7.42
CA ASN A 444 -0.55 -11.68 -7.93
C ASN A 444 -1.07 -12.54 -9.10
N ALA A 445 -0.18 -12.93 -10.01
CA ALA A 445 -0.51 -13.88 -11.07
C ALA A 445 -0.98 -15.24 -10.51
N ALA A 446 -0.31 -15.76 -9.47
CA ALA A 446 -0.71 -17.00 -8.81
C ALA A 446 -2.09 -16.90 -8.12
N VAL A 447 -2.37 -15.79 -7.43
CA VAL A 447 -3.67 -15.53 -6.80
C VAL A 447 -4.78 -15.34 -7.83
N THR A 448 -4.49 -14.72 -8.97
CA THR A 448 -5.43 -14.63 -10.10
C THR A 448 -5.75 -16.01 -10.67
N GLY A 449 -4.76 -16.89 -10.80
CA GLY A 449 -4.97 -18.29 -11.15
C GLY A 449 -5.82 -19.04 -10.12
N LEU A 450 -5.60 -18.80 -8.83
CA LEU A 450 -6.43 -19.35 -7.75
C LEU A 450 -7.89 -18.92 -7.87
N ALA A 451 -8.16 -17.63 -8.14
CA ALA A 451 -9.51 -17.10 -8.36
C ALA A 451 -10.21 -17.80 -9.53
N GLY A 452 -9.49 -18.08 -10.61
CA GLY A 452 -10.01 -18.88 -11.73
C GLY A 452 -10.39 -20.31 -11.32
N ILE A 453 -9.54 -20.98 -10.54
CA ILE A 453 -9.79 -22.35 -10.07
C ILE A 453 -11.00 -22.40 -9.13
N THR A 454 -11.10 -21.48 -8.16
CA THR A 454 -12.23 -21.43 -7.22
C THR A 454 -13.53 -21.07 -7.94
N GLY A 455 -13.49 -20.14 -8.88
CA GLY A 455 -14.65 -19.70 -9.67
C GLY A 455 -15.23 -20.82 -10.51
N ASN A 456 -14.38 -21.54 -11.25
CA ASN A 456 -14.79 -22.69 -12.05
C ASN A 456 -15.42 -23.79 -11.20
N ARG A 457 -14.90 -24.05 -10.00
CA ARG A 457 -15.47 -25.06 -9.10
C ARG A 457 -16.82 -24.64 -8.52
N GLN A 458 -17.00 -23.36 -8.19
CA GLN A 458 -18.28 -22.83 -7.75
C GLN A 458 -19.33 -22.96 -8.86
N ALA A 459 -18.99 -22.52 -10.08
CA ALA A 459 -19.86 -22.67 -11.25
C ALA A 459 -20.23 -24.14 -11.50
N TYR A 460 -19.27 -25.07 -11.39
CA TYR A 460 -19.53 -26.49 -11.54
C TYR A 460 -20.49 -27.04 -10.46
N LYS A 461 -20.34 -26.61 -9.19
CA LYS A 461 -21.27 -27.01 -8.11
C LYS A 461 -22.67 -26.46 -8.34
N GLU A 462 -22.80 -25.20 -8.74
CA GLU A 462 -24.08 -24.55 -9.06
C GLU A 462 -24.75 -25.25 -10.26
N GLN A 463 -23.97 -25.60 -11.28
CA GLN A 463 -24.45 -26.38 -12.42
C GLN A 463 -24.95 -27.77 -12.00
N GLN A 464 -24.19 -28.50 -11.16
CA GLN A 464 -24.64 -29.80 -10.64
C GLN A 464 -25.91 -29.69 -9.80
N ARG A 465 -26.03 -28.64 -8.98
CA ARG A 465 -27.24 -28.35 -8.21
C ARG A 465 -28.43 -28.07 -9.13
N SER A 466 -28.26 -27.23 -10.15
CA SER A 466 -29.29 -26.95 -11.15
C SER A 466 -29.70 -28.23 -11.89
N ILE A 467 -28.75 -29.08 -12.31
CA ILE A 467 -29.06 -30.36 -12.96
C ILE A 467 -29.88 -31.27 -12.03
N ARG A 468 -29.53 -31.31 -10.73
CA ARG A 468 -30.28 -32.09 -9.74
C ARG A 468 -31.70 -31.55 -9.55
N GLU A 469 -31.86 -30.23 -9.46
CA GLU A 469 -33.16 -29.54 -9.33
C GLU A 469 -34.01 -29.73 -10.59
N ALA A 470 -33.42 -29.72 -11.78
CA ALA A 470 -34.09 -30.04 -13.04
C ALA A 470 -34.59 -31.49 -13.06
N LYS A 471 -33.75 -32.45 -12.63
CA LYS A 471 -34.14 -33.86 -12.51
C LYS A 471 -35.29 -34.06 -11.52
N SER A 472 -35.25 -33.40 -10.35
CA SER A 472 -36.36 -33.48 -9.39
C SER A 472 -37.63 -32.87 -9.94
N THR A 473 -37.55 -31.75 -10.67
CA THR A 473 -38.70 -31.12 -11.31
C THR A 473 -39.34 -32.06 -12.32
N LYS A 474 -38.54 -32.72 -13.17
CA LYS A 474 -39.04 -33.73 -14.12
C LYS A 474 -39.77 -34.89 -13.42
N ALA A 475 -39.25 -35.34 -12.28
CA ALA A 475 -39.90 -36.39 -11.48
C ALA A 475 -41.25 -35.93 -10.89
N VAL A 476 -41.33 -34.70 -10.37
CA VAL A 476 -42.58 -34.12 -9.85
C VAL A 476 -43.61 -33.93 -10.96
N THR A 477 -43.22 -33.44 -12.13
CA THR A 477 -44.11 -33.33 -13.30
C THR A 477 -44.65 -34.69 -13.71
N LEU A 478 -43.79 -35.72 -13.76
CA LEU A 478 -44.20 -37.08 -14.11
C LEU A 478 -45.21 -37.65 -13.09
N LEU A 479 -45.04 -37.35 -11.81
CA LEU A 479 -46.00 -37.71 -10.77
C LEU A 479 -47.35 -37.00 -10.98
N GLY A 480 -47.32 -35.69 -11.27
CA GLY A 480 -48.51 -34.89 -11.57
C GLY A 480 -49.31 -35.43 -12.77
N LEU A 481 -48.63 -35.85 -13.84
CA LEU A 481 -49.26 -36.43 -15.03
C LEU A 481 -50.02 -37.74 -14.75
N VAL A 482 -49.65 -38.47 -13.69
CA VAL A 482 -50.39 -39.66 -13.24
C VAL A 482 -51.56 -39.28 -12.33
N PHE A 483 -51.33 -38.42 -11.34
CA PHE A 483 -52.34 -38.12 -10.34
C PHE A 483 -53.46 -37.19 -10.82
N ILE A 484 -53.20 -36.28 -11.76
CA ILE A 484 -54.23 -35.36 -12.28
C ILE A 484 -55.37 -36.11 -12.98
N PRO A 485 -55.11 -37.03 -13.94
CA PRO A 485 -56.16 -37.86 -14.53
C PRO A 485 -56.89 -38.74 -13.51
N LEU A 486 -56.17 -39.37 -12.59
CA LEU A 486 -56.76 -40.19 -11.53
C LEU A 486 -57.72 -39.37 -10.66
N ALA A 487 -57.29 -38.21 -10.18
CA ALA A 487 -58.11 -37.32 -9.36
C ALA A 487 -59.34 -36.79 -10.12
N TYR A 488 -59.18 -36.45 -11.41
CA TYR A 488 -60.30 -36.00 -12.25
C TYR A 488 -61.33 -37.12 -12.47
N THR A 489 -60.89 -38.33 -12.81
CA THR A 489 -61.82 -39.47 -12.94
C THR A 489 -62.48 -39.82 -11.62
N ALA A 490 -61.75 -39.76 -10.49
CA ALA A 490 -62.31 -39.99 -9.17
C ALA A 490 -63.37 -38.93 -8.83
N SER A 491 -63.14 -37.65 -9.12
CA SER A 491 -64.11 -36.60 -8.85
C SER A 491 -65.37 -36.72 -9.70
N VAL A 492 -65.24 -37.05 -11.00
CA VAL A 492 -66.37 -37.21 -11.92
C VAL A 492 -67.23 -38.42 -11.52
N PHE A 493 -66.62 -39.57 -11.25
CA PHE A 493 -67.35 -40.80 -10.93
C PHE A 493 -67.80 -40.89 -9.46
N SER A 494 -67.23 -40.08 -8.55
CA SER A 494 -67.68 -40.01 -7.16
C SER A 494 -69.01 -39.28 -6.98
N ILE A 495 -69.57 -38.68 -8.04
CA ILE A 495 -70.82 -37.91 -7.99
C ILE A 495 -72.06 -38.83 -7.95
N GLU A 496 -71.98 -40.04 -8.51
CA GLU A 496 -73.11 -40.96 -8.60
C GLU A 496 -72.84 -42.30 -7.89
N LYS A 497 -73.84 -42.79 -7.15
CA LYS A 497 -73.73 -43.99 -6.30
C LYS A 497 -73.28 -45.30 -6.98
N PRO A 498 -73.57 -45.62 -8.25
CA PRO A 498 -73.19 -46.92 -8.81
C PRO A 498 -71.69 -47.05 -9.13
N PHE A 499 -70.95 -45.93 -9.22
CA PHE A 499 -69.52 -45.90 -9.54
C PHE A 499 -68.62 -45.70 -8.31
N GLY A 500 -69.21 -45.60 -7.12
CA GLY A 500 -68.48 -45.48 -5.87
C GLY A 500 -67.67 -46.74 -5.51
N PRO A 501 -66.71 -46.64 -4.57
CA PRO A 501 -65.93 -47.79 -4.11
C PRO A 501 -66.85 -48.87 -3.52
N GLY A 502 -66.80 -50.08 -4.07
CA GLY A 502 -67.67 -51.20 -3.70
C GLY A 502 -68.98 -51.32 -4.50
N GLY A 503 -69.24 -50.40 -5.44
CA GLY A 503 -70.37 -50.46 -6.37
C GLY A 503 -70.14 -51.40 -7.56
N GLU A 504 -71.22 -51.85 -8.19
CA GLU A 504 -71.19 -52.81 -9.33
C GLU A 504 -70.40 -52.28 -10.55
N LEU A 505 -70.30 -50.95 -10.71
CA LEU A 505 -69.62 -50.29 -11.83
C LEU A 505 -68.28 -49.65 -11.44
N PHE A 506 -67.71 -49.96 -10.27
CA PHE A 506 -66.43 -49.39 -9.84
C PHE A 506 -65.27 -49.66 -10.83
N TRP A 507 -65.32 -50.76 -11.59
CA TRP A 507 -64.31 -51.09 -12.60
C TRP A 507 -64.20 -50.04 -13.73
N VAL A 508 -65.27 -49.27 -13.98
CA VAL A 508 -65.32 -48.21 -15.01
C VAL A 508 -64.31 -47.09 -14.71
N TYR A 509 -64.01 -46.84 -13.43
CA TYR A 509 -62.96 -45.90 -13.02
C TYR A 509 -61.59 -46.30 -13.57
N PHE A 510 -61.20 -47.57 -13.47
CA PHE A 510 -59.90 -48.03 -13.96
C PHE A 510 -59.83 -48.04 -15.49
N VAL A 511 -60.92 -48.42 -16.15
CA VAL A 511 -61.00 -48.50 -17.62
C VAL A 511 -61.02 -47.12 -18.26
N THR A 512 -61.47 -46.08 -17.55
CA THR A 512 -61.43 -44.70 -18.05
C THR A 512 -60.15 -43.95 -17.65
N SER A 513 -59.62 -44.18 -16.44
CA SER A 513 -58.40 -43.51 -15.96
C SER A 513 -57.12 -43.99 -16.65
N ALA A 514 -56.95 -45.29 -16.89
CA ALA A 514 -55.72 -45.81 -17.49
C ALA A 514 -55.48 -45.28 -18.93
N PRO A 515 -56.46 -45.25 -19.85
CA PRO A 515 -56.31 -44.63 -21.17
C PRO A 515 -56.06 -43.12 -21.08
N LEU A 516 -56.72 -42.43 -20.14
CA LEU A 516 -56.53 -40.99 -19.96
C LEU A 516 -55.10 -40.64 -19.51
N ILE A 517 -54.53 -41.40 -18.57
CA ILE A 517 -53.12 -41.27 -18.17
C ILE A 517 -52.20 -41.52 -19.37
N LEU A 518 -52.49 -42.55 -20.19
CA LEU A 518 -51.69 -42.86 -21.37
C LEU A 518 -51.72 -41.71 -22.39
N VAL A 519 -52.89 -41.13 -22.67
CA VAL A 519 -53.02 -39.97 -23.58
C VAL A 519 -52.24 -38.77 -23.06
N VAL A 520 -52.38 -38.44 -21.78
CA VAL A 520 -51.68 -37.31 -21.16
C VAL A 520 -50.17 -37.51 -21.13
N MET A 521 -49.71 -38.73 -20.84
CA MET A 521 -48.29 -39.11 -20.90
C MET A 521 -47.73 -39.04 -22.32
N VAL A 522 -48.44 -39.58 -23.31
CA VAL A 522 -48.03 -39.51 -24.72
C VAL A 522 -47.95 -38.06 -25.18
N GLY A 523 -48.96 -37.24 -24.85
CA GLY A 523 -48.94 -35.80 -25.13
C GLY A 523 -47.73 -35.10 -24.51
N TYR A 524 -47.41 -35.41 -23.26
CA TYR A 524 -46.20 -34.88 -22.61
C TYR A 524 -44.91 -35.29 -23.33
N TYR A 525 -44.74 -36.56 -23.69
CA TYR A 525 -43.52 -37.00 -24.39
C TYR A 525 -43.40 -36.44 -25.81
N VAL A 526 -44.52 -36.22 -26.51
CA VAL A 526 -44.54 -35.52 -27.81
C VAL A 526 -44.08 -34.07 -27.66
N LEU A 527 -44.49 -33.40 -26.58
CA LEU A 527 -44.01 -32.06 -26.26
C LEU A 527 -42.52 -32.09 -25.87
N ASP A 528 -42.11 -32.93 -24.92
CA ASP A 528 -40.72 -33.07 -24.41
C ASP A 528 -39.71 -33.38 -25.52
N PHE A 529 -40.08 -34.18 -26.53
CA PHE A 529 -39.19 -34.55 -27.63
C PHE A 529 -39.14 -33.56 -28.79
N GLY A 530 -40.13 -32.68 -28.93
CA GLY A 530 -40.18 -31.73 -30.04
C GLY A 530 -39.59 -30.34 -29.75
N TYR A 531 -39.24 -30.04 -28.50
CA TYR A 531 -38.48 -28.82 -28.17
C TYR A 531 -36.99 -28.98 -28.50
N ASN A 532 -36.40 -27.94 -29.11
CA ASN A 532 -34.96 -27.87 -29.36
C ASN A 532 -34.16 -27.69 -28.05
N ASP A 533 -32.85 -27.96 -28.08
CA ASP A 533 -31.94 -27.82 -26.93
C ASP A 533 -31.94 -26.41 -26.30
N ASP A 534 -32.37 -25.38 -27.04
CA ASP A 534 -32.53 -24.00 -26.57
C ASP A 534 -33.91 -23.67 -25.98
N GLY A 535 -34.86 -24.61 -25.95
CA GLY A 535 -36.19 -24.49 -25.35
C GLY A 535 -37.16 -23.48 -26.00
N ARG A 536 -36.75 -22.80 -27.09
CA ARG A 536 -37.46 -21.64 -27.64
C ARG A 536 -38.47 -21.93 -28.76
N ALA A 537 -38.40 -23.09 -29.41
CA ALA A 537 -39.35 -23.47 -30.46
C ALA A 537 -39.57 -24.99 -30.49
N TRP A 538 -40.83 -25.39 -30.67
CA TRP A 538 -41.22 -26.77 -30.93
C TRP A 538 -41.22 -27.02 -32.44
N SER A 539 -40.60 -28.10 -32.90
CA SER A 539 -40.54 -28.48 -34.33
C SER A 539 -40.75 -29.98 -34.54
N VAL A 540 -41.49 -30.30 -35.61
CA VAL A 540 -41.74 -31.69 -36.05
C VAL A 540 -40.44 -32.39 -36.49
N ASP A 541 -39.52 -31.64 -37.11
CA ASP A 541 -38.23 -32.18 -37.56
C ASP A 541 -37.35 -32.57 -36.38
N THR A 542 -37.37 -31.78 -35.31
CA THR A 542 -36.65 -32.05 -34.06
C THR A 542 -37.24 -33.27 -33.35
N PHE A 543 -38.57 -33.37 -33.29
CA PHE A 543 -39.24 -34.55 -32.75
C PHE A 543 -38.83 -35.84 -33.49
N ALA A 544 -38.89 -35.83 -34.83
CA ALA A 544 -38.55 -36.99 -35.64
C ALA A 544 -37.08 -37.42 -35.46
N LYS A 545 -36.18 -36.45 -35.32
CA LYS A 545 -34.75 -36.68 -35.06
C LYS A 545 -34.51 -37.25 -33.65
N SER A 546 -35.11 -36.65 -32.62
CA SER A 546 -35.01 -37.08 -31.22
C SER A 546 -35.54 -38.50 -30.99
N VAL A 547 -36.65 -38.85 -31.65
CA VAL A 547 -37.23 -40.20 -31.60
C VAL A 547 -36.30 -41.23 -32.27
N GLY A 548 -35.71 -40.87 -33.41
CA GLY A 548 -34.76 -41.74 -34.13
C GLY A 548 -33.45 -42.00 -33.37
N GLU A 549 -32.98 -41.04 -32.58
CA GLU A 549 -31.74 -41.17 -31.79
C GLU A 549 -31.94 -41.97 -30.48
N ARG A 550 -33.10 -41.84 -29.83
CA ARG A 550 -33.35 -42.44 -28.50
C ARG A 550 -34.06 -43.81 -28.53
N VAL A 551 -34.64 -44.20 -29.66
CA VAL A 551 -35.28 -45.50 -29.84
C VAL A 551 -34.59 -46.24 -30.99
N PRO A 552 -33.55 -47.07 -30.72
CA PRO A 552 -32.68 -47.67 -31.75
C PRO A 552 -33.34 -48.78 -32.60
N GLY A 553 -34.66 -48.72 -32.79
CA GLY A 553 -35.45 -49.68 -33.57
C GLY A 553 -36.61 -49.08 -34.38
N LEU A 554 -36.94 -47.79 -34.22
CA LEU A 554 -37.94 -47.14 -35.08
C LEU A 554 -37.28 -46.71 -36.40
N LYS A 555 -37.27 -47.63 -37.37
CA LYS A 555 -36.83 -47.34 -38.74
C LYS A 555 -37.54 -46.10 -39.28
N ARG A 556 -36.74 -45.24 -39.90
CA ARG A 556 -37.02 -43.99 -40.63
C ARG A 556 -38.02 -44.09 -41.81
N ARG A 557 -39.02 -44.99 -41.76
CA ARG A 557 -39.85 -45.35 -42.93
C ARG A 557 -41.33 -44.98 -42.88
N ASP A 558 -41.88 -44.52 -41.75
CA ASP A 558 -43.33 -44.22 -41.68
C ASP A 558 -43.74 -42.78 -41.34
N LEU A 559 -42.80 -41.85 -41.13
CA LEU A 559 -43.17 -40.44 -40.86
C LEU A 559 -43.50 -39.59 -42.10
N GLY A 560 -43.35 -40.14 -43.32
CA GLY A 560 -43.65 -39.43 -44.57
C GLY A 560 -45.11 -39.52 -45.05
N ARG A 561 -46.03 -40.10 -44.27
CA ARG A 561 -47.42 -40.39 -44.74
C ARG A 561 -48.54 -39.73 -43.94
N LEU A 562 -48.23 -38.84 -42.99
CA LEU A 562 -49.24 -38.10 -42.21
C LEU A 562 -49.27 -36.59 -42.50
N VAL A 563 -48.56 -36.13 -43.54
CA VAL A 563 -48.76 -34.81 -44.15
C VAL A 563 -48.96 -35.04 -45.65
N GLY A 564 -50.21 -35.26 -46.03
CA GLY A 564 -50.70 -35.44 -47.38
C GLY A 564 -52.21 -35.29 -47.39
#